data_AF-A0A8T0QL67-F1
#
_entry.id   AF-A0A8T0QL67-F1
#
_cell.length_a   1.000
_cell.length_b   1.000
_cell.length_c   1.000
_cell.angle_alpha   90.00
_cell.angle_beta   90.00
_cell.angle_gamma   90.00
#
_symmetry.space_group_name_H-M   'P 1'
#
loop_
_entity.id
_entity.type
_entity.pdbx_description
1 polymer ?
#
loop_
_entity_poly.entity_id
_entity_poly.type
_entity_poly.pdbx_seq_one_letter_code
_entity_poly.pdbx_strand_id
1 'polypeptide(L)'
;MNEWCQVHHVASGLAEQVLKSEISEHDAEKRVLDFIKRYIGSATPLIAGNSVYMDLLFLKKYMPQLAGIFSHVIVDVSSITALCSRWFPKEKKAAPRKEKNHRALDDIRESIKELQYYRENIFKSRRS
;
A
#
# COMPACT_ATOMS: atom_id res chain seq x y z
N MET A 1 5.45 -11.42 -18.24
CA MET A 1 4.25 -10.68 -17.77
C MET A 1 3.03 -11.22 -18.50
N ASN A 2 1.90 -11.42 -17.83
CA ASN A 2 0.64 -11.72 -18.51
C ASN A 2 0.13 -10.48 -19.28
N GLU A 3 -0.92 -10.65 -20.08
CA GLU A 3 -1.48 -9.58 -20.93
C GLU A 3 -1.91 -8.36 -20.12
N TRP A 4 -2.61 -8.56 -19.00
CA TRP A 4 -3.07 -7.47 -18.14
C TRP A 4 -1.90 -6.60 -17.63
N CYS A 5 -0.82 -7.23 -17.14
CA CYS A 5 0.37 -6.51 -16.70
C CYS A 5 1.05 -5.76 -17.84
N GLN A 6 1.11 -6.34 -19.04
CA GLN A 6 1.70 -5.66 -20.21
C GLN A 6 0.92 -4.39 -20.55
N VAL A 7 -0.40 -4.49 -20.67
CA VAL A 7 -1.26 -3.35 -21.02
C VAL A 7 -1.13 -2.23 -19.98
N HIS A 8 -1.25 -2.54 -18.70
CA HIS A 8 -1.28 -1.50 -17.66
C HIS A 8 0.10 -0.87 -17.39
N HIS A 9 1.19 -1.65 -17.42
CA HIS A 9 2.53 -1.08 -17.19
C HIS A 9 3.05 -0.30 -18.40
N VAL A 10 2.63 -0.63 -19.62
CA VAL A 10 2.91 0.19 -20.79
C VAL A 10 2.11 1.50 -20.72
N ALA A 11 0.80 1.42 -20.44
CA ALA A 11 -0.07 2.59 -20.37
C ALA A 11 0.36 3.60 -19.30
N SER A 12 0.89 3.15 -18.16
CA SER A 12 1.38 4.05 -17.09
C SER A 12 2.81 4.58 -17.30
N GLY A 13 3.45 4.20 -18.42
CA GLY A 13 4.86 4.50 -18.71
C GLY A 13 5.86 3.75 -17.83
N LEU A 14 5.40 2.87 -16.93
CA LEU A 14 6.26 2.14 -16.00
C LEU A 14 7.22 1.19 -16.72
N ALA A 15 6.75 0.49 -17.76
CA ALA A 15 7.57 -0.46 -18.50
C ALA A 15 8.82 0.20 -19.10
N GLU A 16 8.66 1.38 -19.70
CA GLU A 16 9.77 2.15 -20.26
C GLU A 16 10.70 2.70 -19.16
N GLN A 17 10.15 3.17 -18.05
CA GLN A 17 10.96 3.63 -16.90
C GLN A 17 11.80 2.50 -16.28
N VAL A 18 11.25 1.29 -16.20
CA VAL A 18 11.98 0.11 -15.70
C VAL A 18 13.13 -0.26 -16.62
N LEU A 19 12.93 -0.23 -17.95
CA LEU A 19 14.00 -0.53 -18.91
C LEU A 19 15.15 0.49 -18.88
N LYS A 20 14.84 1.75 -18.52
CA LYS A 20 15.84 2.83 -18.36
C LYS A 20 16.40 2.93 -16.94
N SER A 21 15.91 2.12 -15.99
CA SER A 21 16.31 2.22 -14.59
C SER A 21 17.69 1.61 -14.38
N GLU A 22 18.56 2.37 -13.73
CA GLU A 22 19.87 1.90 -13.26
C GLU A 22 19.82 1.47 -11.78
N ILE A 23 18.64 1.51 -11.16
CA ILE A 23 18.44 1.16 -9.75
C ILE A 23 18.18 -0.34 -9.65
N SER A 24 19.09 -1.07 -9.00
CA SER A 24 18.89 -2.48 -8.68
C SER A 24 17.88 -2.67 -7.55
N GLU A 25 17.37 -3.90 -7.38
CA GLU A 25 16.51 -4.26 -6.24
C GLU A 25 17.19 -3.98 -4.90
N HIS A 26 18.50 -4.25 -4.79
CA HIS A 26 19.28 -3.96 -3.59
C HIS A 26 19.42 -2.45 -3.30
N ASP A 27 19.67 -1.65 -4.35
CA ASP A 27 19.73 -0.19 -4.21
C ASP A 27 18.38 0.39 -3.78
N ALA A 28 17.29 -0.12 -4.34
CA ALA A 28 15.94 0.27 -3.96
C ALA A 28 15.65 -0.10 -2.50
N GLU A 29 15.94 -1.34 -2.08
CA GLU A 29 15.78 -1.79 -0.70
C GLU A 29 16.51 -0.87 0.28
N LYS A 30 17.79 -0.58 0.01
CA LYS A 30 18.62 0.27 0.85
C LYS A 30 18.07 1.70 0.95
N ARG A 31 17.70 2.31 -0.19
CA ARG A 31 17.14 3.67 -0.22
C ARG A 31 15.84 3.77 0.58
N VAL A 32 14.97 2.76 0.51
CA VAL A 32 13.71 2.72 1.26
C VAL A 32 13.98 2.51 2.75
N LEU A 33 14.89 1.60 3.12
CA LEU A 33 15.29 1.39 4.51
C LEU A 33 15.85 2.67 5.15
N ASP A 34 16.76 3.36 4.46
CA ASP A 34 17.35 4.61 4.93
C ASP A 34 16.29 5.72 5.04
N PHE A 35 15.31 5.75 4.13
CA PHE A 35 14.16 6.63 4.26
C PHE A 35 13.35 6.33 5.52
N ILE A 36 12.94 5.09 5.75
CA ILE A 36 12.07 4.69 6.86
C ILE A 36 12.75 4.92 8.21
N LYS A 37 14.05 4.59 8.35
CA LYS A 37 14.82 4.75 9.59
C LYS A 37 14.77 6.18 10.16
N ARG A 38 14.60 7.18 9.30
CA ARG A 38 14.47 8.60 9.72
C ARG A 38 13.16 8.91 10.45
N TYR A 39 12.14 8.06 10.33
CA TYR A 39 10.80 8.33 10.86
C TYR A 39 10.33 7.38 11.96
N ILE A 40 10.87 6.16 12.05
CA ILE A 40 10.35 5.12 12.95
C ILE A 40 10.95 5.12 14.36
N GLY A 41 12.07 5.81 14.58
CA GLY A 41 12.78 5.81 15.86
C GLY A 41 13.11 4.39 16.33
N SER A 42 12.74 4.04 17.56
CA SER A 42 12.90 2.70 18.15
C SER A 42 11.69 1.79 17.99
N ALA A 43 10.61 2.24 17.35
CA ALA A 43 9.39 1.46 17.21
C ALA A 43 9.51 0.43 16.08
N THR A 44 8.84 -0.72 16.23
CA THR A 44 8.60 -1.66 15.13
C THR A 44 7.43 -1.16 14.29
N PRO A 45 7.65 -0.68 13.05
CA PRO A 45 6.56 -0.19 12.22
C PRO A 45 5.61 -1.31 11.76
N LEU A 46 4.36 -0.93 11.49
CA LEU A 46 3.40 -1.77 10.79
C LEU A 46 3.41 -1.39 9.30
N ILE A 47 3.39 -2.38 8.41
CA ILE A 47 3.14 -2.13 6.99
C ILE A 47 1.63 -1.89 6.79
N ALA A 48 1.29 -0.91 5.94
CA ALA A 48 -0.08 -0.47 5.73
C ALA A 48 -0.38 -0.24 4.24
N GLY A 49 -1.58 -0.57 3.80
CA GLY A 49 -2.01 -0.41 2.41
C GLY A 49 -3.23 -1.26 2.08
N ASN A 50 -3.68 -1.22 0.83
CA ASN A 50 -4.74 -2.11 0.36
C ASN A 50 -4.17 -3.45 -0.08
N SER A 51 -4.68 -4.55 0.48
CA SER A 51 -4.23 -5.91 0.15
C SER A 51 -2.72 -6.09 0.38
N VAL A 52 -2.19 -5.32 1.34
CA VAL A 52 -0.76 -5.12 1.59
C VAL A 52 -0.02 -6.39 2.02
N TYR A 53 -0.77 -7.43 2.39
CA TYR A 53 -0.20 -8.76 2.60
C TYR A 53 0.56 -9.26 1.36
N MET A 54 0.06 -8.97 0.15
CA MET A 54 0.72 -9.37 -1.09
C MET A 54 2.06 -8.65 -1.25
N ASP A 55 2.09 -7.34 -1.02
CA ASP A 55 3.33 -6.54 -1.01
C ASP A 55 4.33 -7.10 0.00
N LEU A 56 3.89 -7.42 1.22
CA LEU A 56 4.74 -7.99 2.26
C LEU A 56 5.34 -9.35 1.84
N LEU A 57 4.59 -10.19 1.13
CA LEU A 57 5.11 -11.46 0.58
C LEU A 57 6.21 -11.21 -0.46
N PHE A 58 6.03 -10.23 -1.35
CA PHE A 58 7.06 -9.86 -2.32
C PHE A 58 8.30 -9.30 -1.63
N LEU A 59 8.13 -8.41 -0.64
CA LEU A 59 9.24 -7.88 0.14
C LEU A 59 10.00 -9.00 0.86
N LYS A 60 9.32 -9.96 1.49
CA LYS A 60 9.99 -11.10 2.16
C LYS A 60 10.89 -11.90 1.21
N LYS A 61 10.56 -11.97 -0.07
CA LYS A 61 11.34 -12.70 -1.08
C LYS A 61 12.46 -11.86 -1.70
N TYR A 62 12.16 -10.63 -2.10
CA TYR A 62 13.05 -9.81 -2.94
C TYR A 62 13.75 -8.68 -2.17
N MET A 63 13.22 -8.28 -1.01
CA MET A 63 13.76 -7.22 -0.13
C MET A 63 13.66 -7.64 1.36
N PRO A 64 14.37 -8.72 1.76
CA PRO A 64 14.19 -9.33 3.08
C PRO A 64 14.66 -8.45 4.24
N GLN A 65 15.65 -7.56 4.04
CA GLN A 65 16.10 -6.63 5.09
C GLN A 65 15.01 -5.58 5.36
N LEU A 66 14.35 -5.09 4.31
CA LEU A 66 13.20 -4.20 4.44
C LEU A 66 11.99 -4.92 5.02
N ALA A 67 11.71 -6.16 4.62
CA ALA A 67 10.63 -6.93 5.22
C ALA A 67 10.84 -7.17 6.72
N GLY A 68 12.09 -7.37 7.14
CA GLY A 68 12.47 -7.70 8.51
C GLY A 68 12.27 -6.58 9.55
N ILE A 69 12.11 -5.32 9.11
CA ILE A 69 11.82 -4.23 10.05
C ILE A 69 10.34 -4.14 10.43
N PHE A 70 9.45 -4.73 9.65
CA PHE A 70 8.00 -4.67 9.91
C PHE A 70 7.54 -5.79 10.84
N SER A 71 6.50 -5.51 11.62
CA SER A 71 5.77 -6.55 12.36
C SER A 71 5.06 -7.53 11.42
N HIS A 72 4.77 -8.73 11.91
CA HIS A 72 3.86 -9.67 11.23
C HIS A 72 2.40 -9.17 11.21
N VAL A 73 2.06 -8.23 12.11
CA VAL A 73 0.77 -7.53 12.11
C VAL A 73 0.79 -6.46 11.03
N ILE A 74 -0.27 -6.41 10.22
CA ILE A 74 -0.41 -5.48 9.11
C ILE A 74 -1.68 -4.62 9.26
N VAL A 75 -1.67 -3.43 8.68
CA VAL A 75 -2.85 -2.58 8.55
C VAL A 75 -3.38 -2.68 7.13
N ASP A 76 -4.26 -3.68 6.90
CA ASP A 76 -4.85 -3.92 5.58
C ASP A 76 -6.19 -3.18 5.41
N VAL A 77 -6.18 -2.14 4.59
CA VAL A 77 -7.36 -1.33 4.28
C VAL A 77 -8.42 -2.16 3.56
N SER A 78 -8.03 -3.12 2.73
CA SER A 78 -8.97 -3.98 2.00
C SER A 78 -9.77 -4.89 2.94
N SER A 79 -9.20 -5.28 4.08
CA SER A 79 -9.94 -6.00 5.13
C SER A 79 -11.08 -5.14 5.69
N ILE A 80 -10.81 -3.86 5.96
CA ILE A 80 -11.82 -2.91 6.43
C ILE A 80 -12.86 -2.65 5.34
N THR A 81 -12.44 -2.49 4.07
CA THR A 81 -13.35 -2.36 2.92
C THR A 81 -14.30 -3.56 2.81
N ALA A 82 -13.80 -4.78 3.03
CA ALA A 82 -14.60 -6.01 2.96
C ALA A 82 -15.65 -6.10 4.07
N LEU A 83 -15.30 -5.66 5.29
CA LEU A 83 -16.23 -5.55 6.42
C LEU A 83 -17.27 -4.44 6.19
N CYS A 84 -16.81 -3.25 5.77
CA CYS A 84 -17.67 -2.12 5.44
C CYS A 84 -18.72 -2.48 4.37
N SER A 85 -18.31 -3.20 3.33
CA SER A 85 -19.23 -3.63 2.27
C SER A 85 -20.36 -4.54 2.77
N ARG A 86 -20.14 -5.29 3.84
CA ARG A 86 -21.12 -6.24 4.42
C ARG A 86 -21.95 -5.62 5.53
N TRP A 87 -21.32 -4.83 6.40
CA TRP A 87 -21.95 -4.31 7.62
C TRP A 87 -22.49 -2.88 7.43
N PHE A 88 -21.90 -2.11 6.52
CA PHE A 88 -22.17 -0.68 6.30
C PHE A 88 -22.31 -0.37 4.79
N PRO A 89 -23.27 -0.98 4.08
CA PRO A 89 -23.37 -0.88 2.63
C PRO A 89 -23.68 0.54 2.12
N LYS A 90 -24.27 1.40 2.95
CA LYS A 90 -24.54 2.80 2.60
C LYS A 90 -23.24 3.61 2.60
N GLU A 91 -22.45 3.46 3.65
CA GLU A 91 -21.14 4.07 3.84
C GLU A 91 -20.17 3.56 2.78
N LYS A 92 -20.20 2.27 2.43
CA LYS A 92 -19.37 1.75 1.33
C LYS A 92 -19.68 2.43 -0.01
N LYS A 93 -20.96 2.73 -0.30
CA LYS A 93 -21.34 3.44 -1.54
C LYS A 93 -20.90 4.90 -1.55
N ALA A 94 -20.78 5.53 -0.38
CA ALA A 94 -20.30 6.90 -0.22
C ALA A 94 -18.76 7.00 -0.10
N ALA A 95 -18.05 5.88 -0.01
CA ALA A 95 -16.59 5.87 0.05
C ALA A 95 -15.94 6.51 -1.20
N PRO A 96 -14.79 7.18 -1.06
CA PRO A 96 -14.07 7.77 -2.18
C PRO A 96 -13.80 6.76 -3.31
N ARG A 97 -14.02 7.19 -4.55
CA ARG A 97 -13.63 6.40 -5.72
C ARG A 97 -12.12 6.50 -5.92
N LYS A 98 -11.50 5.36 -6.25
CA LYS A 98 -10.10 5.29 -6.65
C LYS A 98 -9.99 5.55 -8.14
N GLU A 99 -9.07 6.42 -8.53
CA GLU A 99 -8.71 6.67 -9.92
C GLU A 99 -7.91 5.50 -10.49
N LYS A 100 -7.16 4.77 -9.63
CA LYS A 100 -6.35 3.60 -9.99
C LYS A 100 -5.35 3.93 -11.11
N ASN A 101 -4.56 4.98 -10.91
CA ASN A 101 -3.54 5.40 -11.88
C ASN A 101 -2.36 4.41 -11.98
N HIS A 102 -2.37 3.32 -11.19
CA HIS A 102 -1.39 2.22 -11.23
C HIS A 102 0.06 2.70 -11.02
N ARG A 103 0.20 3.72 -10.18
CA ARG A 103 1.47 4.28 -9.73
C ARG A 103 1.50 4.16 -8.21
N ALA A 104 2.56 3.55 -7.69
CA ALA A 104 2.66 3.20 -6.27
C ALA A 104 2.39 4.39 -5.32
N LEU A 105 2.90 5.59 -5.63
CA LEU A 105 2.71 6.78 -4.79
C LEU A 105 1.28 7.33 -4.80
N ASP A 106 0.58 7.22 -5.92
CA ASP A 106 -0.80 7.68 -6.01
C ASP A 106 -1.73 6.65 -5.36
N ASP A 107 -1.48 5.37 -5.61
CA ASP A 107 -2.25 4.27 -5.02
C ASP A 107 -2.13 4.26 -3.48
N ILE A 108 -0.96 4.57 -2.90
CA ILE A 108 -0.83 4.67 -1.43
C ILE A 108 -1.57 5.90 -0.87
N ARG A 109 -1.57 7.04 -1.59
CA ARG A 109 -2.34 8.23 -1.17
C ARG A 109 -3.85 7.94 -1.18
N GLU A 110 -4.33 7.21 -2.18
CA GLU A 110 -5.72 6.74 -2.23
C GLU A 110 -6.04 5.77 -1.09
N SER A 111 -5.13 4.85 -0.78
CA SER A 111 -5.28 3.90 0.34
C SER A 111 -5.41 4.63 1.68
N ILE A 112 -4.61 5.68 1.90
CA ILE A 112 -4.67 6.52 3.11
C ILE A 112 -6.01 7.27 3.18
N LYS A 113 -6.46 7.88 2.08
CA LYS A 113 -7.75 8.58 2.01
C LYS A 113 -8.93 7.63 2.27
N GLU A 114 -8.88 6.42 1.73
CA GLU A 114 -9.90 5.39 1.97
C GLU A 114 -9.96 5.00 3.46
N LEU A 115 -8.81 4.78 4.10
CA LEU A 115 -8.75 4.47 5.52
C LEU A 115 -9.21 5.63 6.41
N GLN A 116 -8.89 6.88 6.04
CA GLN A 116 -9.40 8.07 6.73
C GLN A 116 -10.93 8.13 6.67
N TYR A 117 -11.51 7.91 5.49
CA TYR A 117 -12.96 7.84 5.33
C TYR A 117 -13.59 6.77 6.24
N TYR A 118 -13.03 5.56 6.29
CA TYR A 118 -13.57 4.51 7.16
C TYR A 118 -13.45 4.87 8.63
N ARG A 119 -12.32 5.43 9.06
CA ARG A 119 -12.13 5.88 10.44
C ARG A 119 -13.20 6.87 10.88
N GLU A 120 -13.66 7.75 10.00
CA GLU A 120 -14.65 8.78 10.31
C GLU A 120 -16.10 8.27 10.27
N ASN A 121 -16.39 7.26 9.45
CA ASN A 121 -17.77 6.87 9.14
C ASN A 121 -18.22 5.54 9.79
N ILE A 122 -17.31 4.59 10.01
CA ILE A 122 -17.68 3.24 10.49
C ILE A 122 -17.00 2.84 11.80
N PHE A 123 -15.95 3.56 12.22
CA PHE A 123 -15.38 3.37 13.55
C PHE A 123 -16.06 4.29 14.55
N LYS A 124 -16.14 3.83 15.80
CA LYS A 124 -16.65 4.66 16.90
C LYS A 124 -15.84 5.94 16.98
N SER A 125 -16.52 7.08 17.08
CA SER A 125 -15.85 8.35 17.35
C SER A 125 -15.01 8.22 18.63
N ARG A 126 -13.86 8.88 18.65
CA ARG A 126 -13.14 9.05 19.92
C ARG A 126 -14.07 9.85 20.82
N ARG A 127 -14.66 9.18 21.82
CA ARG A 127 -15.39 9.85 22.90
C ARG A 127 -14.41 10.89 23.48
N SER A 128 -14.81 12.16 23.42
CA SER A 128 -14.30 13.21 24.29
C SER A 128 -14.65 12.88 25.73
#